data_AF-A0A015Z9D3-F1
#
_entry.id   AF-A0A015Z9D3-F1
#
_cell.length_a   1.000
_cell.length_b   1.000
_cell.length_c   1.000
_cell.angle_alpha   90.00
_cell.angle_beta   90.00
_cell.angle_gamma   90.00
#
_symmetry.space_group_name_H-M   'P 1'
#
loop_
_entity.id
_entity.type
_entity.pdbx_description
1 polymer ?
#
loop_
_entity_poly.entity_id
_entity_poly.type
_entity_poly.pdbx_seq_one_letter_code
_entity_poly.pdbx_strand_id
1 'polypeptide(L)'
;MVEIGEYPILWHIMNWYAKFGYNDFVLALGYKAQVIKEFFLNYYALNNDFEVNLSTGEIKYINKQNRNWKVTLVDTGLDTMTGGRIKRLEKIIGKETFMVTYGDGLSDIDLDALLTFHRRCGKVATLSAVHPTARFGELRIDGNQMVTSFKEKPQLEDGRINGGFFVLEPEIFDYIESDATVFEKDPLEHLVRSGELSAYKHDGFWQSMDTVRERQILEELWKTNNAPWK
;
A
#
# COMPACT_ATOMS: atom_id res chain seq x y z
N MET A 1 5.18 -6.36 8.23
CA MET A 1 4.83 -7.12 9.45
C MET A 1 5.03 -6.33 10.74
N VAL A 2 5.54 -5.10 10.68
CA VAL A 2 5.43 -4.17 11.81
C VAL A 2 3.95 -3.87 12.06
N GLU A 3 3.58 -3.80 13.34
CA GLU A 3 2.20 -3.69 13.80
C GLU A 3 1.79 -2.26 14.10
N ILE A 4 0.49 -2.01 13.89
CA ILE A 4 -0.27 -0.86 14.34
C ILE A 4 -1.50 -1.42 15.05
N GLY A 5 -1.61 -1.18 16.35
CA GLY A 5 -2.52 -1.92 17.22
C GLY A 5 -2.21 -3.40 17.23
N GLU A 6 -3.23 -4.21 16.98
CA GLU A 6 -3.17 -5.68 17.03
C GLU A 6 -2.78 -6.32 15.69
N TYR A 7 -2.63 -5.53 14.63
CA TYR A 7 -2.47 -6.04 13.26
C TYR A 7 -1.24 -5.46 12.55
N PRO A 8 -0.57 -6.25 11.69
CA PRO A 8 0.52 -5.74 10.86
C PRO A 8 0.00 -4.70 9.87
N ILE A 9 0.79 -3.68 9.51
CA ILE A 9 0.41 -2.65 8.52
C ILE A 9 -0.13 -3.25 7.20
N LEU A 10 0.45 -4.36 6.76
CA LEU A 10 0.01 -5.10 5.59
C LEU A 10 -1.48 -5.51 5.68
N TRP A 11 -1.92 -5.95 6.87
CA TRP A 11 -3.30 -6.28 7.11
C TRP A 11 -4.21 -5.06 7.03
N HIS A 12 -3.77 -3.90 7.52
CA HIS A 12 -4.55 -2.65 7.44
C HIS A 12 -4.75 -2.23 5.99
N ILE A 13 -3.70 -2.35 5.15
CA ILE A 13 -3.78 -2.10 3.71
C ILE A 13 -4.79 -3.05 3.07
N MET A 14 -4.64 -4.35 3.27
CA MET A 14 -5.58 -5.35 2.72
C MET A 14 -7.01 -5.13 3.21
N ASN A 15 -7.18 -4.72 4.47
CA ASN A 15 -8.48 -4.38 5.05
C ASN A 15 -9.12 -3.18 4.38
N TRP A 16 -8.33 -2.17 4.02
CA TRP A 16 -8.81 -1.04 3.23
C TRP A 16 -9.34 -1.50 1.87
N TYR A 17 -8.54 -2.25 1.10
CA TYR A 17 -8.97 -2.82 -0.19
C TYR A 17 -10.23 -3.68 -0.08
N ALA A 18 -10.32 -4.52 0.95
CA ALA A 18 -11.47 -5.40 1.16
C ALA A 18 -12.79 -4.65 1.42
N LYS A 19 -12.74 -3.45 2.02
CA LYS A 19 -13.94 -2.60 2.20
C LYS A 19 -14.56 -2.15 0.89
N PHE A 20 -13.74 -2.01 -0.16
CA PHE A 20 -14.18 -1.70 -1.51
C PHE A 20 -14.47 -2.98 -2.34
N GLY A 21 -14.48 -4.15 -1.69
CA GLY A 21 -14.80 -5.43 -2.34
C GLY A 21 -13.60 -6.13 -3.00
N TYR A 22 -12.40 -5.56 -2.95
CA TYR A 22 -11.19 -6.21 -3.47
C TYR A 22 -10.63 -7.19 -2.45
N ASN A 23 -10.90 -8.49 -2.67
CA ASN A 23 -10.61 -9.56 -1.72
C ASN A 23 -9.60 -10.61 -2.22
N ASP A 24 -9.10 -10.50 -3.45
CA ASP A 24 -8.03 -11.36 -3.99
C ASP A 24 -6.71 -10.60 -3.96
N PHE A 25 -5.78 -11.06 -3.12
CA PHE A 25 -4.51 -10.42 -2.85
C PHE A 25 -3.37 -11.31 -3.33
N VAL A 26 -2.43 -10.72 -4.07
CA VAL A 26 -1.18 -11.38 -4.45
C VAL A 26 -0.03 -10.64 -3.80
N LEU A 27 0.66 -11.30 -2.86
CA LEU A 27 1.75 -10.71 -2.11
C LEU A 27 3.09 -11.10 -2.71
N ALA A 28 3.83 -10.11 -3.20
CA ALA A 28 5.18 -10.25 -3.71
C ALA A 28 6.19 -10.31 -2.55
N LEU A 29 6.45 -11.52 -2.05
CA LEU A 29 7.33 -11.76 -0.91
C LEU A 29 8.81 -11.71 -1.32
N GLY A 30 9.68 -11.44 -0.35
CA GLY A 30 11.13 -11.45 -0.51
C GLY A 30 11.82 -11.69 0.81
N TYR A 31 12.64 -10.72 1.26
CA TYR A 31 13.25 -10.79 2.59
C TYR A 31 12.21 -11.06 3.69
N LYS A 32 12.48 -12.05 4.55
CA LYS A 32 11.58 -12.52 5.62
C LYS A 32 10.20 -13.00 5.17
N ALA A 33 10.08 -13.53 3.95
CA ALA A 33 8.83 -14.13 3.44
C ALA A 33 8.17 -15.12 4.41
N GLN A 34 8.97 -15.89 5.16
CA GLN A 34 8.46 -16.85 6.15
C GLN A 34 7.56 -16.22 7.21
N VAL A 35 7.85 -15.00 7.66
CA VAL A 35 7.04 -14.32 8.70
C VAL A 35 5.64 -14.01 8.16
N ILE A 36 5.56 -13.60 6.89
CA ILE A 36 4.28 -13.32 6.23
C ILE A 36 3.52 -14.64 5.99
N LYS A 37 4.21 -15.69 5.53
CA LYS A 37 3.61 -17.02 5.34
C LYS A 37 3.06 -17.59 6.65
N GLU A 38 3.82 -17.54 7.74
CA GLU A 38 3.40 -17.98 9.07
C GLU A 38 2.18 -17.21 9.58
N PHE A 39 2.13 -15.89 9.36
CA PHE A 39 0.97 -15.08 9.75
C PHE A 39 -0.31 -15.56 9.05
N PHE A 40 -0.28 -15.78 7.72
CA PHE A 40 -1.46 -16.23 6.99
C PHE A 40 -1.82 -17.71 7.23
N LEU A 41 -0.83 -18.59 7.41
CA LEU A 41 -1.06 -19.99 7.79
C LEU A 41 -1.74 -20.11 9.16
N ASN A 42 -1.38 -19.25 10.10
CA ASN A 42 -1.93 -19.24 11.46
C ASN A 42 -3.02 -18.18 11.65
N TYR A 43 -3.52 -17.57 10.57
CA TYR A 43 -4.39 -16.40 10.65
C TYR A 43 -5.60 -16.63 11.55
N TYR A 44 -6.31 -17.75 11.39
CA TYR A 44 -7.47 -18.05 12.23
C TYR A 44 -7.09 -18.28 13.69
N ALA A 45 -5.95 -18.93 13.98
CA ALA A 45 -5.50 -19.15 15.35
C ALA A 45 -5.04 -17.86 16.04
N LEU A 46 -4.43 -16.93 15.31
CA LEU A 46 -3.94 -15.66 15.86
C LEU A 46 -5.06 -14.65 16.11
N ASN A 47 -6.16 -14.73 15.36
CA ASN A 47 -7.22 -13.71 15.35
C ASN A 47 -8.56 -14.20 15.91
N ASN A 48 -8.64 -15.43 16.42
CA ASN A 48 -9.84 -16.00 16.99
C ASN A 48 -9.48 -16.86 18.21
N ASP A 49 -10.38 -16.91 19.18
CA ASP A 49 -10.34 -17.88 20.26
C ASP A 49 -10.64 -19.27 19.68
N PHE A 50 -9.94 -20.30 20.16
CA PHE A 50 -10.15 -21.67 19.71
C PHE A 50 -9.97 -22.71 20.81
N GLU A 51 -10.70 -23.80 20.70
CA GLU A 51 -10.52 -25.02 21.48
C GLU A 51 -9.70 -26.03 20.67
N VAL A 52 -8.74 -26.71 21.32
CA VAL A 52 -7.98 -27.81 20.73
C VAL A 52 -8.30 -29.09 21.46
N ASN A 53 -8.85 -30.06 20.75
CA ASN A 53 -8.96 -31.42 21.27
C ASN A 53 -7.64 -32.16 21.05
N LEU A 54 -6.81 -32.28 22.09
CA LEU A 54 -5.50 -32.92 22.00
C LEU A 54 -5.55 -34.43 21.71
N SER A 55 -6.71 -35.09 21.87
CA SER A 55 -6.88 -36.50 21.54
C SER A 55 -7.16 -36.74 20.05
N THR A 56 -7.79 -35.79 19.37
CA THR A 56 -8.17 -35.89 17.94
C THR A 56 -7.39 -34.94 17.03
N GLY A 57 -6.75 -33.91 17.58
CA GLY A 57 -6.15 -32.80 16.85
C GLY A 57 -7.16 -31.80 16.28
N GLU A 58 -8.46 -31.94 16.60
CA GLU A 58 -9.51 -31.04 16.11
C GLU A 58 -9.36 -29.64 16.72
N ILE A 59 -9.48 -28.61 15.87
CA ILE A 59 -9.48 -27.20 16.27
C ILE A 59 -10.86 -26.61 15.97
N LYS A 60 -11.51 -26.07 17.00
CA LYS A 60 -12.80 -25.39 16.89
C LYS A 60 -12.66 -23.91 17.23
N TYR A 61 -12.87 -23.05 16.23
CA TYR A 61 -12.83 -21.59 16.39
C TYR A 61 -14.17 -21.07 16.96
N ILE A 62 -14.11 -20.23 17.99
CA ILE A 62 -15.26 -19.77 18.79
C ILE A 62 -15.86 -18.48 18.20
N ASN A 63 -15.03 -17.46 17.98
CA ASN A 63 -15.43 -16.13 17.50
C ASN A 63 -15.01 -15.90 16.04
N LYS A 64 -15.11 -16.95 15.22
CA LYS A 64 -14.62 -16.96 13.82
C LYS A 64 -15.10 -15.74 13.04
N GLN A 65 -14.18 -14.83 12.75
CA GLN A 65 -14.47 -13.73 11.82
C GLN A 65 -14.62 -14.26 10.40
N ASN A 66 -15.71 -13.88 9.74
CA ASN A 66 -15.95 -14.24 8.34
C ASN A 66 -15.21 -13.27 7.41
N ARG A 67 -13.91 -13.49 7.21
CA ARG A 67 -13.12 -12.78 6.19
C ARG A 67 -13.00 -13.64 4.94
N ASN A 68 -13.51 -13.11 3.83
CA ASN A 68 -13.49 -13.79 2.53
C ASN A 68 -12.27 -13.37 1.69
N TRP A 69 -11.08 -13.36 2.29
CA TRP A 69 -9.86 -13.00 1.57
C TRP A 69 -9.21 -14.23 0.95
N LYS A 70 -8.86 -14.12 -0.33
CA LYS A 70 -7.96 -15.04 -1.00
C LYS A 70 -6.58 -14.40 -1.04
N VAL A 71 -5.59 -15.05 -0.44
CA VAL A 71 -4.23 -14.50 -0.33
C VAL A 71 -3.23 -15.46 -0.98
N THR A 72 -2.68 -15.03 -2.11
CA THR A 72 -1.64 -15.75 -2.84
C THR A 72 -0.27 -15.23 -2.41
N LEU A 73 0.57 -16.12 -1.89
CA LEU A 73 1.87 -15.80 -1.29
C LEU A 73 2.99 -16.26 -2.21
N VAL A 74 3.65 -15.33 -2.91
CA VAL A 74 4.63 -15.66 -3.95
C VAL A 74 6.00 -15.19 -3.52
N ASP A 75 6.96 -16.11 -3.49
CA ASP A 75 8.36 -15.72 -3.34
C ASP A 75 8.84 -15.09 -4.65
N THR A 76 9.00 -13.78 -4.62
CA THR A 76 9.49 -12.98 -5.75
C THR A 76 10.97 -12.68 -5.62
N GLY A 77 11.71 -13.45 -4.82
CA GLY A 77 13.16 -13.44 -4.72
C GLY A 77 13.75 -12.37 -3.80
N LEU A 78 14.94 -12.66 -3.27
CA LEU A 78 15.59 -11.78 -2.30
C LEU A 78 16.04 -10.46 -2.93
N ASP A 79 16.74 -10.54 -4.06
CA ASP A 79 17.43 -9.39 -4.68
C ASP A 79 16.62 -8.68 -5.77
N THR A 80 15.35 -9.06 -5.94
CA THR A 80 14.47 -8.51 -6.98
C THR A 80 13.97 -7.12 -6.60
N MET A 81 14.04 -6.18 -7.54
CA MET A 81 13.57 -4.80 -7.39
C MET A 81 12.05 -4.69 -7.62
N THR A 82 11.46 -3.54 -7.29
CA THR A 82 10.01 -3.31 -7.29
C THR A 82 9.32 -3.69 -8.60
N GLY A 83 9.90 -3.32 -9.75
CA GLY A 83 9.36 -3.68 -11.07
C GLY A 83 9.46 -5.19 -11.31
N GLY A 84 10.64 -5.75 -11.10
CA GLY A 84 10.86 -7.19 -11.20
C GLY A 84 9.87 -8.03 -10.39
N ARG A 85 9.54 -7.58 -9.17
CA ARG A 85 8.55 -8.23 -8.30
C ARG A 85 7.16 -8.25 -8.93
N ILE A 86 6.73 -7.14 -9.53
CA ILE A 86 5.47 -7.06 -10.27
C ILE A 86 5.50 -8.02 -11.47
N LYS A 87 6.57 -8.00 -12.26
CA LYS A 87 6.72 -8.89 -13.45
C LYS A 87 6.65 -10.38 -13.09
N ARG A 88 7.21 -10.79 -11.95
CA ARG A 88 7.12 -12.18 -11.48
C ARG A 88 5.69 -12.64 -11.15
N LEU A 89 4.76 -11.71 -10.97
CA LEU A 89 3.35 -12.01 -10.72
C LEU A 89 2.48 -12.01 -11.99
N GLU A 90 3.04 -11.70 -13.16
CA GLU A 90 2.32 -11.57 -14.44
C GLU A 90 1.41 -12.78 -14.74
N LYS A 91 1.93 -14.01 -14.58
CA LYS A 91 1.13 -15.22 -14.85
C LYS A 91 -0.03 -15.43 -13.87
N ILE A 92 0.08 -14.90 -12.66
CA ILE A 92 -0.93 -15.04 -11.60
C ILE A 92 -2.01 -13.98 -11.78
N ILE A 93 -1.60 -12.75 -12.09
CA ILE A 93 -2.49 -11.61 -12.34
C ILE A 93 -3.27 -11.80 -13.65
N GLY A 94 -2.61 -12.33 -14.69
CA GLY A 94 -3.25 -12.57 -15.98
C GLY A 94 -3.39 -11.30 -16.81
N LYS A 95 -4.57 -11.09 -17.41
CA LYS A 95 -4.82 -10.03 -18.40
C LYS A 95 -5.87 -9.00 -17.94
N GLU A 96 -6.12 -8.92 -16.65
CA GLU A 96 -7.12 -8.01 -16.08
C GLU A 96 -6.44 -6.75 -15.56
N THR A 97 -7.16 -5.63 -15.55
CA THR A 97 -6.77 -4.42 -14.80
C THR A 97 -6.62 -4.79 -13.33
N PHE A 98 -5.52 -4.38 -12.70
CA PHE A 98 -5.20 -4.74 -11.32
C PHE A 98 -4.66 -3.55 -10.54
N MET A 99 -4.72 -3.67 -9.21
CA MET A 99 -4.21 -2.63 -8.31
C MET A 99 -2.89 -3.07 -7.67
N VAL A 100 -1.95 -2.14 -7.56
CA VAL A 100 -0.65 -2.36 -6.91
C VAL A 100 -0.43 -1.25 -5.89
N THR A 101 0.13 -1.59 -4.74
CA THR A 101 0.55 -0.57 -3.78
C THR A 101 1.75 -1.05 -2.96
N TYR A 102 2.35 -0.12 -2.23
CA TYR A 102 3.42 -0.41 -1.29
C TYR A 102 2.88 -1.01 0.01
N GLY A 103 3.69 -1.84 0.68
CA GLY A 103 3.30 -2.56 1.89
C GLY A 103 3.40 -1.76 3.19
N ASP A 104 3.64 -0.45 3.10
CA ASP A 104 4.02 0.45 4.20
C ASP A 104 3.24 1.78 4.23
N GLY A 105 2.32 2.02 3.30
CA GLY A 105 1.52 3.24 3.23
C GLY A 105 0.05 3.01 3.59
N LEU A 106 -0.51 3.88 4.44
CA LEU A 106 -1.93 3.90 4.80
C LEU A 106 -2.60 5.18 4.30
N SER A 107 -3.85 5.06 3.87
CA SER A 107 -4.61 6.17 3.28
C SER A 107 -6.11 5.97 3.47
N ASP A 108 -6.87 7.07 3.41
CA ASP A 108 -8.33 7.08 3.26
C ASP A 108 -8.76 7.23 1.78
N ILE A 109 -7.88 6.87 0.84
CA ILE A 109 -8.17 6.96 -0.59
C ILE A 109 -9.38 6.13 -1.00
N ASP A 110 -10.30 6.74 -1.75
CA ASP A 110 -11.42 6.06 -2.36
C ASP A 110 -10.95 5.24 -3.58
N LEU A 111 -10.92 3.92 -3.43
CA LEU A 111 -10.43 3.00 -4.47
C LEU A 111 -11.40 2.88 -5.66
N ASP A 112 -12.70 3.09 -5.46
CA ASP A 112 -13.68 3.06 -6.55
C ASP A 112 -13.60 4.33 -7.38
N ALA A 113 -13.39 5.48 -6.74
CA ALA A 113 -13.11 6.74 -7.41
C ALA A 113 -11.79 6.68 -8.19
N LEU A 114 -10.74 6.09 -7.60
CA LEU A 114 -9.46 5.86 -8.26
C LEU A 114 -9.61 4.97 -9.51
N LEU A 115 -10.32 3.83 -9.40
CA LEU A 115 -10.56 2.95 -10.53
C LEU A 115 -11.41 3.62 -11.62
N THR A 116 -12.43 4.37 -11.23
CA THR A 116 -13.28 5.13 -12.16
C THR A 116 -12.46 6.19 -12.90
N PHE A 117 -11.57 6.89 -12.19
CA PHE A 117 -10.64 7.84 -12.78
C PHE A 117 -9.73 7.16 -13.80
N HIS A 118 -9.11 6.04 -13.44
CA HIS A 118 -8.21 5.28 -14.31
C HIS A 118 -8.90 4.89 -15.62
N ARG A 119 -10.08 4.28 -15.53
CA ARG A 119 -10.89 3.88 -16.69
C ARG A 119 -11.26 5.05 -17.60
N ARG A 120 -11.55 6.23 -17.01
CA ARG A 120 -11.83 7.45 -17.79
C ARG A 120 -10.60 7.97 -18.51
N CYS A 121 -9.43 7.88 -17.89
CA CYS A 121 -8.17 8.33 -18.49
C CYS A 121 -7.70 7.40 -19.62
N GLY A 122 -8.00 6.10 -19.53
CA GLY A 122 -7.66 5.10 -20.55
C GLY A 122 -6.15 5.00 -20.78
N LYS A 123 -5.38 5.01 -19.68
CA LYS A 123 -3.90 5.00 -19.67
C LYS A 123 -3.41 3.68 -19.09
N VAL A 124 -2.21 3.24 -19.48
CA VAL A 124 -1.61 2.01 -18.94
C VAL A 124 -1.48 2.04 -17.41
N ALA A 125 -1.19 3.21 -16.82
CA ALA A 125 -1.10 3.35 -15.38
C ALA A 125 -1.77 4.62 -14.85
N THR A 126 -2.37 4.49 -13.67
CA THR A 126 -2.72 5.61 -12.79
C THR A 126 -2.02 5.42 -11.45
N LEU A 127 -1.37 6.47 -10.94
CA LEU A 127 -0.88 6.51 -9.56
C LEU A 127 -1.66 7.50 -8.72
N SER A 128 -1.59 7.36 -7.40
CA SER A 128 -2.20 8.30 -6.46
C SER A 128 -1.19 9.37 -6.04
N ALA A 129 -1.47 10.62 -6.39
CA ALA A 129 -0.65 11.80 -6.09
C ALA A 129 -1.10 12.43 -4.77
N VAL A 130 -0.29 12.28 -3.74
CA VAL A 130 -0.58 12.63 -2.34
C VAL A 130 0.31 13.77 -1.85
N HIS A 131 -0.08 14.42 -0.75
CA HIS A 131 0.79 15.36 -0.06
C HIS A 131 1.76 14.62 0.89
N PRO A 132 3.06 14.91 0.85
CA PRO A 132 3.99 14.34 1.81
C PRO A 132 3.71 14.89 3.21
N THR A 133 3.92 14.06 4.23
CA THR A 133 3.87 14.53 5.62
C THR A 133 5.01 15.52 5.85
N ALA A 134 4.65 16.76 6.20
CA ALA A 134 5.63 17.79 6.47
C ALA A 134 6.46 17.42 7.72
N ARG A 135 7.78 17.31 7.53
CA ARG A 135 8.71 16.90 8.59
C ARG A 135 9.17 18.06 9.48
N PHE A 136 9.14 19.27 8.93
CA PHE A 136 9.68 20.49 9.54
C PHE A 136 8.72 21.68 9.29
N GLY A 137 8.88 22.74 10.06
CA GLY A 137 8.17 24.00 9.83
C GLY A 137 8.64 24.72 8.56
N GLU A 138 7.71 25.28 7.81
CA GLU A 138 7.99 26.21 6.69
C GLU A 138 8.18 27.61 7.26
N LEU A 139 9.28 28.26 6.86
CA LEU A 139 9.54 29.66 7.10
C LEU A 139 9.38 30.42 5.78
N ARG A 140 8.61 31.50 5.79
CA ARG A 140 8.66 32.51 4.72
C ARG A 140 9.46 33.69 5.23
N ILE A 141 10.51 34.05 4.51
CA ILE A 141 11.41 35.15 4.83
C ILE A 141 11.30 36.18 3.70
N ASP A 142 11.12 37.45 4.06
CA ASP A 142 11.05 38.53 3.07
C ASP A 142 12.44 39.00 2.62
N GLY A 143 12.48 39.97 1.69
CA GLY A 143 13.71 40.55 1.17
C GLY A 143 14.57 41.29 2.21
N ASN A 144 14.02 41.58 3.39
CA ASN A 144 14.71 42.22 4.51
C ASN A 144 15.19 41.20 5.56
N GLN A 145 15.18 39.90 5.23
CA GLN A 145 15.55 38.80 6.14
C GLN A 145 14.61 38.66 7.35
N MET A 146 13.39 39.19 7.28
CA MET A 146 12.40 39.07 8.34
C MET A 146 11.48 37.87 8.08
N VAL A 147 11.26 37.07 9.12
CA VAL A 147 10.29 35.96 9.06
C VAL A 147 8.88 36.56 9.00
N THR A 148 8.18 36.35 7.89
CA THR A 148 6.81 36.81 7.66
C THR A 148 5.77 35.73 7.96
N SER A 149 6.17 34.47 7.98
CA SER A 149 5.32 33.34 8.37
C SER A 149 6.17 32.19 8.90
N PHE A 150 5.70 31.55 9.96
CA PHE A 150 6.17 30.25 10.42
C PHE A 150 4.95 29.32 10.55
N LYS A 151 4.95 28.23 9.79
CA LYS A 151 3.94 27.18 9.90
C LYS A 151 4.65 25.90 10.26
N GLU A 152 4.39 25.36 11.44
CA GLU A 152 4.93 24.06 11.84
C GLU A 152 4.21 22.96 11.04
N LYS A 153 4.97 22.22 10.22
CA LYS A 153 4.49 21.10 9.38
C LYS A 153 3.35 21.45 8.40
N PRO A 154 3.54 22.41 7.48
CA PRO A 154 2.51 22.77 6.51
C PRO A 154 2.50 21.79 5.33
N GLN A 155 1.32 21.52 4.77
CA GLN A 155 1.23 20.86 3.48
C GLN A 155 1.70 21.82 2.38
N LEU A 156 2.66 21.38 1.55
CA LEU A 156 3.12 22.16 0.40
C LEU A 156 2.05 22.12 -0.70
N GLU A 157 1.61 23.29 -1.18
CA GLU A 157 0.54 23.40 -2.19
C GLU A 157 0.92 22.77 -3.55
N ASP A 158 2.18 22.90 -4.00
CA ASP A 158 2.66 22.39 -5.30
C ASP A 158 3.46 21.07 -5.21
N GLY A 159 3.64 20.52 -4.00
CA GLY A 159 4.57 19.42 -3.76
C GLY A 159 3.91 18.05 -3.64
N ARG A 160 3.23 17.54 -4.68
CA ARG A 160 2.70 16.17 -4.66
C ARG A 160 3.76 15.13 -4.94
N ILE A 161 3.63 13.99 -4.27
CA ILE A 161 4.51 12.84 -4.43
C ILE A 161 3.70 11.60 -4.85
N ASN A 162 4.41 10.58 -5.31
CA ASN A 162 3.84 9.24 -5.53
C ASN A 162 3.48 8.61 -4.18
N GLY A 163 2.18 8.42 -3.93
CA GLY A 163 1.65 7.77 -2.73
C GLY A 163 1.46 6.26 -2.86
N GLY A 164 1.83 5.66 -3.99
CA GLY A 164 1.45 4.30 -4.34
C GLY A 164 0.02 4.25 -4.86
N PHE A 165 -0.75 3.24 -4.42
CA PHE A 165 -2.14 3.00 -4.82
C PHE A 165 -2.32 3.18 -6.33
N PHE A 166 -1.68 2.29 -7.07
CA PHE A 166 -1.70 2.25 -8.52
C PHE A 166 -2.90 1.44 -9.01
N VAL A 167 -3.43 1.84 -10.17
CA VAL A 167 -4.26 1.01 -11.03
C VAL A 167 -3.51 0.83 -12.35
N LEU A 168 -3.29 -0.42 -12.75
CA LEU A 168 -2.43 -0.79 -13.86
C LEU A 168 -3.21 -1.70 -14.83
N GLU A 169 -2.99 -1.46 -16.11
CA GLU A 169 -3.39 -2.37 -17.19
C GLU A 169 -2.27 -3.41 -17.44
N PRO A 170 -2.58 -4.61 -17.96
CA PRO A 170 -1.59 -5.68 -18.18
C PRO A 170 -0.42 -5.28 -19.08
N GLU A 171 -0.58 -4.29 -19.95
CA GLU A 171 0.49 -3.69 -20.76
C GLU A 171 1.68 -3.20 -19.92
N ILE A 172 1.48 -2.94 -18.62
CA ILE A 172 2.57 -2.55 -17.72
C ILE A 172 3.72 -3.57 -17.70
N PHE A 173 3.43 -4.85 -17.92
CA PHE A 173 4.43 -5.91 -17.91
C PHE A 173 5.43 -5.79 -19.06
N ASP A 174 5.09 -5.08 -20.14
CA ASP A 174 6.00 -4.84 -21.27
C ASP A 174 7.03 -3.74 -20.96
N TYR A 175 6.77 -2.92 -19.94
CA TYR A 175 7.69 -1.87 -19.47
C TYR A 175 8.71 -2.38 -18.45
N ILE A 176 8.65 -3.66 -18.07
CA ILE A 176 9.50 -4.24 -17.03
C ILE A 176 10.41 -5.30 -17.65
N GLU A 177 11.69 -4.96 -17.80
CA GLU A 177 12.67 -5.79 -18.51
C GLU A 177 13.15 -7.00 -17.71
N SER A 178 13.36 -6.84 -16.39
CA SER A 178 14.00 -7.88 -15.59
C SER A 178 13.73 -7.75 -14.09
N ASP A 179 14.28 -8.70 -13.34
CA ASP A 179 14.26 -8.68 -11.88
C ASP A 179 14.98 -7.48 -11.26
N ALA A 180 15.91 -6.87 -11.99
CA ALA A 180 16.66 -5.70 -11.54
C ALA A 180 15.90 -4.38 -11.78
N THR A 181 14.78 -4.40 -12.51
CA THR A 181 14.02 -3.20 -12.85
C THR A 181 13.38 -2.59 -11.61
N VAL A 182 13.68 -1.31 -11.35
CA VAL A 182 13.02 -0.48 -10.33
C VAL A 182 11.79 0.14 -10.96
N PHE A 183 10.60 -0.15 -10.43
CA PHE A 183 9.32 0.29 -11.00
C PHE A 183 9.27 1.81 -11.18
N GLU A 184 9.76 2.53 -10.17
CA GLU A 184 9.73 3.99 -10.08
C GLU A 184 10.72 4.71 -11.02
N LYS A 185 11.61 3.96 -11.68
CA LYS A 185 12.58 4.50 -12.64
C LYS A 185 12.10 4.22 -14.07
N ASP A 186 12.78 3.35 -14.79
CA ASP A 186 12.58 3.13 -16.22
C ASP A 186 11.11 2.92 -16.60
N PRO A 187 10.29 2.10 -15.89
CA PRO A 187 8.88 1.90 -16.24
C PRO A 187 8.05 3.17 -16.11
N LEU A 188 8.02 3.82 -14.95
CA LEU A 188 7.22 5.05 -14.75
C LEU A 188 7.75 6.21 -15.60
N GLU A 189 9.06 6.37 -15.74
CA GLU A 189 9.65 7.40 -16.60
C GLU A 189 9.27 7.20 -18.07
N HIS A 190 9.25 5.96 -18.55
CA HIS A 190 8.82 5.64 -19.91
C HIS A 190 7.34 6.00 -20.09
N LEU A 191 6.46 5.57 -19.17
CA LEU A 191 5.04 5.89 -19.23
C LEU A 191 4.77 7.40 -19.25
N VAL A 192 5.56 8.20 -18.52
CA VAL A 192 5.48 9.67 -18.61
C VAL A 192 5.84 10.15 -20.02
N ARG A 193 6.94 9.66 -20.61
CA ARG A 193 7.38 10.05 -21.96
C ARG A 193 6.39 9.64 -23.05
N SER A 194 5.72 8.49 -22.90
CA SER A 194 4.70 8.01 -23.84
C SER A 194 3.30 8.58 -23.57
N GLY A 195 3.10 9.34 -22.49
CA GLY A 195 1.80 9.88 -22.13
C GLY A 195 0.82 8.83 -21.59
N GLU A 196 1.34 7.73 -21.06
CA GLU A 196 0.61 6.55 -20.54
C GLU A 196 0.57 6.46 -19.01
N LEU A 197 1.02 7.52 -18.31
CA LEU A 197 0.84 7.67 -16.87
C LEU A 197 -0.13 8.81 -16.56
N SER A 198 -1.11 8.53 -15.70
CA SER A 198 -2.04 9.52 -15.15
C SER A 198 -1.90 9.59 -13.62
N ALA A 199 -2.28 10.73 -13.05
CA ALA A 199 -2.18 10.98 -11.61
C ALA A 199 -3.56 11.31 -11.02
N TYR A 200 -4.07 10.43 -10.16
CA TYR A 200 -5.26 10.68 -9.35
C TYR A 200 -4.86 11.51 -8.13
N LYS A 201 -5.44 12.72 -7.99
CA LYS A 201 -5.12 13.61 -6.87
C LYS A 201 -5.90 13.17 -5.63
N HIS A 202 -5.18 12.86 -4.56
CA HIS A 202 -5.75 12.55 -3.25
C HIS A 202 -5.36 13.61 -2.24
N ASP A 203 -6.36 14.27 -1.65
CA ASP A 203 -6.20 15.37 -0.70
C ASP A 203 -6.49 14.95 0.75
N GLY A 204 -6.95 13.71 0.93
CA GLY A 204 -7.22 13.13 2.24
C GLY A 204 -5.96 12.66 2.96
N PHE A 205 -6.17 11.81 3.97
CA PHE A 205 -5.10 11.19 4.73
C PHE A 205 -4.23 10.27 3.85
N TRP A 206 -2.92 10.44 3.95
CA TRP A 206 -1.92 9.49 3.49
C TRP A 206 -0.70 9.57 4.40
N GLN A 207 -0.16 8.41 4.80
CA GLN A 207 1.01 8.34 5.68
C GLN A 207 1.79 7.04 5.43
N SER A 208 3.06 7.15 5.07
CA SER A 208 4.00 6.02 5.07
C SER A 208 4.49 5.69 6.47
N MET A 209 5.02 4.48 6.64
CA MET A 209 5.60 3.99 7.90
C MET A 209 7.07 3.57 7.70
N ASP A 210 7.91 4.54 7.36
CA ASP A 210 9.34 4.33 7.11
C ASP A 210 10.18 4.41 8.40
N THR A 211 9.67 5.13 9.40
CA THR A 211 10.36 5.45 10.64
C THR A 211 9.56 5.06 11.88
N VAL A 212 10.26 4.91 13.01
CA VAL A 212 9.62 4.67 14.32
C VAL A 212 8.64 5.78 14.69
N ARG A 213 8.93 7.03 14.32
CA ARG A 213 8.06 8.18 14.55
C ARG A 213 6.75 8.03 13.78
N GLU A 214 6.81 7.66 12.51
CA GLU A 214 5.61 7.48 11.68
C GLU A 214 4.77 6.30 12.19
N ARG A 215 5.41 5.21 12.63
CA ARG A 215 4.70 4.12 13.33
C ARG A 215 3.96 4.61 14.58
N GLN A 216 4.60 5.43 15.41
CA GLN A 216 3.98 5.99 16.62
C GLN A 216 2.77 6.88 16.31
N ILE A 217 2.85 7.67 15.23
CA ILE A 217 1.72 8.50 14.77
C ILE A 217 0.54 7.61 14.38
N LEU A 218 0.78 6.57 13.57
CA LEU A 218 -0.25 5.63 13.14
C LEU A 218 -0.86 4.85 14.32
N GLU A 219 -0.01 4.43 15.27
CA GLU A 219 -0.41 3.76 16.51
C GLU A 219 -1.34 4.64 17.36
N GLU A 220 -1.02 5.93 17.50
CA GLU A 220 -1.83 6.87 18.26
C GLU A 220 -3.20 7.10 17.62
N LEU A 221 -3.24 7.24 16.29
CA LEU A 221 -4.48 7.36 15.53
C LEU A 221 -5.36 6.10 15.71
N TRP A 222 -4.74 4.91 15.70
CA TRP A 222 -5.45 3.65 15.95
C TRP A 222 -6.04 3.59 17.36
N LYS A 223 -5.22 3.86 18.38
CA LYS A 223 -5.60 3.81 19.81
C LYS A 223 -6.70 4.80 20.16
N THR A 224 -6.65 5.99 19.59
CA THR A 224 -7.65 7.05 19.82
C THR A 224 -8.91 6.90 18.96
N ASN A 225 -8.99 5.83 18.16
CA ASN A 225 -10.10 5.55 17.23
C ASN A 225 -10.32 6.67 16.19
N ASN A 226 -9.23 7.35 15.79
CA ASN A 226 -9.21 8.42 14.81
C ASN A 226 -8.45 8.03 13.52
N ALA A 227 -8.12 6.76 13.35
CA ALA A 227 -7.44 6.25 12.16
C ALA A 227 -8.36 6.35 10.92
N PRO A 228 -8.07 7.21 9.93
CA PRO A 228 -8.96 7.42 8.78
C PRO A 228 -9.07 6.18 7.85
N TRP A 229 -8.08 5.30 7.90
CA TRP A 229 -8.06 4.03 7.16
C TRP A 229 -8.76 2.87 7.89
N LYS A 230 -9.30 3.11 9.10
CA LYS A 230 -9.92 2.07 9.93
C LYS A 230 -11.29 1.67 9.45
#